data_AF-A0A023G7M6-F1
#
_entry.id   AF-A0A023G7M6-F1
#
_cell.length_a   1.000
_cell.length_b   1.000
_cell.length_c   1.000
_cell.angle_alpha   90.00
_cell.angle_beta   90.00
_cell.angle_gamma   90.00
#
_symmetry.space_group_name_H-M   'P 1'
#
loop_
_entity.id
_entity.type
_entity.pdbx_description
1 polymer ?
#
loop_
_entity_poly.entity_id
_entity_poly.type
_entity_poly.pdbx_seq_one_letter_code
_entity_poly.pdbx_strand_id
1 'polypeptide(L)'
;MDVTPKVHAEAAAPAEEKKPACKPCCRGKKLKKPSELSVYDCASDNIEYELVEEPPGQVENAVHYVRTSLSPYYNAIESASERVGDIYTTAVEHSKSSYEYVTREENTVARAMAISLGGLTGIILGARGGVFKKLIYGTVGATAAAAACYPKEAKQFSQDYLAVARDEVTAAVKQATGHDLKDLFSKVQLPKLPNFSPKTIDQVGQQKTS
;
A
#
# COMPACT_ATOMS: atom_id res chain seq x y z
N MET A 1 61.60 -23.07 -12.12
CA MET A 1 61.00 -24.28 -11.54
C MET A 1 59.63 -24.40 -12.17
N ASP A 2 59.53 -25.33 -13.11
CA ASP A 2 58.32 -25.92 -13.67
C ASP A 2 57.16 -26.03 -12.66
N VAL A 3 55.92 -26.01 -13.17
CA VAL A 3 54.99 -27.16 -13.13
C VAL A 3 53.64 -26.74 -13.75
N THR A 4 53.44 -27.22 -14.98
CA THR A 4 52.24 -27.71 -15.71
C THR A 4 50.83 -27.08 -15.55
N PRO A 5 50.07 -26.94 -16.66
CA PRO A 5 48.62 -26.73 -16.65
C PRO A 5 47.83 -28.05 -16.47
N LYS A 6 46.72 -27.97 -15.74
CA LYS A 6 45.83 -29.08 -15.37
C LYS A 6 44.81 -29.35 -16.48
N VAL A 7 44.84 -30.60 -16.95
CA VAL A 7 44.07 -31.20 -18.05
C VAL A 7 42.58 -31.32 -17.69
N HIS A 8 41.72 -30.96 -18.64
CA HIS A 8 40.28 -31.23 -18.60
C HIS A 8 40.01 -32.73 -18.77
N ALA A 9 39.26 -33.29 -17.82
CA ALA A 9 38.82 -34.68 -17.85
C ALA A 9 37.60 -34.83 -18.79
N GLU A 10 37.78 -35.52 -19.91
CA GLU A 10 36.71 -35.97 -20.78
C GLU A 10 36.38 -37.43 -20.40
N ALA A 11 35.13 -37.64 -20.00
CA ALA A 11 34.63 -38.91 -19.49
C ALA A 11 34.37 -39.91 -20.64
N ALA A 12 34.70 -41.17 -20.35
CA ALA A 12 34.74 -42.31 -21.24
C ALA A 12 33.42 -42.63 -21.98
N ALA A 13 33.54 -42.95 -23.27
CA ALA A 13 32.49 -43.57 -24.06
C ALA A 13 32.32 -45.07 -23.71
N PRO A 14 31.08 -45.59 -23.59
CA PRO A 14 30.85 -47.01 -23.30
C PRO A 14 31.03 -47.90 -24.55
N ALA A 15 31.53 -49.10 -24.28
CA ALA A 15 31.90 -50.15 -25.23
C ALA A 15 30.72 -50.62 -26.11
N GLU A 16 31.01 -50.82 -27.39
CA GLU A 16 30.08 -51.24 -28.43
C GLU A 16 29.86 -52.76 -28.40
N GLU A 17 28.63 -53.20 -28.06
CA GLU A 17 28.21 -54.61 -28.12
C GLU A 17 27.76 -54.97 -29.56
N LYS A 18 28.41 -55.95 -30.18
CA LYS A 18 28.15 -56.36 -31.58
C LYS A 18 26.77 -57.02 -31.74
N LYS A 19 25.87 -56.39 -32.50
CA LYS A 19 24.56 -56.97 -32.88
C LYS A 19 24.60 -57.67 -34.26
N PRO A 20 23.80 -58.74 -34.45
CA PRO A 20 23.90 -59.66 -35.59
C PRO A 20 23.36 -59.07 -36.91
N ALA A 21 23.86 -59.61 -38.03
CA ALA A 21 23.59 -59.14 -39.37
C ALA A 21 22.10 -59.23 -39.79
N CYS A 22 21.54 -58.13 -40.31
CA CYS A 22 20.18 -58.07 -40.85
C CYS A 22 20.04 -58.75 -42.22
N LYS A 23 18.86 -59.34 -42.46
CA LYS A 23 18.39 -60.00 -43.70
C LYS A 23 18.35 -59.05 -44.92
N PRO A 24 18.31 -59.56 -46.17
CA PRO A 24 18.59 -58.78 -47.40
C PRO A 24 17.56 -57.71 -47.80
N CYS A 25 16.61 -57.34 -46.93
CA CYS A 25 15.56 -56.36 -47.22
C CYS A 25 16.01 -54.89 -47.10
N CYS A 26 17.25 -54.61 -46.71
CA CYS A 26 17.73 -53.25 -46.44
C CYS A 26 18.81 -52.74 -47.42
N ARG A 27 19.04 -53.40 -48.56
CA ARG A 27 19.98 -52.87 -49.57
C ARG A 27 19.39 -51.62 -50.24
N GLY A 28 19.99 -50.46 -49.95
CA GLY A 28 19.86 -49.26 -50.77
C GLY A 28 19.12 -48.07 -50.17
N LYS A 29 18.63 -48.14 -48.93
CA LYS A 29 18.04 -46.98 -48.24
C LYS A 29 18.91 -46.60 -47.05
N LYS A 30 19.49 -45.39 -47.04
CA LYS A 30 20.19 -44.84 -45.88
C LYS A 30 19.16 -44.65 -44.76
N LEU A 31 19.17 -45.51 -43.75
CA LEU A 31 18.38 -45.34 -42.53
C LEU A 31 18.89 -44.09 -41.80
N LYS A 32 18.09 -43.04 -41.78
CA LYS A 32 18.36 -41.81 -41.02
C LYS A 32 18.07 -42.05 -39.54
N LYS A 33 18.87 -41.48 -38.65
CA LYS A 33 18.58 -41.53 -37.21
C LYS A 33 17.24 -40.81 -36.94
N PRO A 34 16.46 -41.19 -35.91
CA PRO A 34 15.21 -40.47 -35.56
C PRO A 34 15.40 -38.97 -35.36
N SER A 35 16.59 -38.54 -34.93
CA SER A 35 17.00 -37.14 -34.77
C SER A 35 17.30 -36.40 -36.09
N GLU A 36 17.39 -37.10 -37.22
CA GLU A 36 17.64 -36.51 -38.56
C GLU A 36 16.34 -36.40 -39.40
N LEU A 37 15.17 -36.57 -38.78
CA LEU A 37 13.88 -36.29 -39.41
C LEU A 37 13.55 -34.80 -39.26
N SER A 38 13.21 -34.15 -40.37
CA SER A 38 12.76 -32.74 -40.46
C SER A 38 11.46 -32.41 -39.71
N VAL A 39 10.96 -33.32 -38.88
CA VAL A 39 9.79 -33.10 -38.02
C VAL A 39 10.21 -32.41 -36.71
N TYR A 40 11.49 -32.52 -36.31
CA TYR A 40 12.05 -31.88 -35.11
C TYR A 40 13.02 -30.74 -35.39
N ASP A 41 13.29 -30.41 -36.67
CA ASP A 41 13.78 -29.08 -37.02
C ASP A 41 12.62 -28.09 -36.84
N CYS A 42 12.25 -27.85 -35.58
CA CYS A 42 11.58 -26.63 -35.23
C CYS A 42 12.60 -25.54 -35.52
N ALA A 43 12.38 -24.78 -36.59
CA ALA A 43 13.13 -23.56 -36.93
C ALA A 43 12.93 -22.45 -35.88
N SER A 44 12.82 -22.82 -34.61
CA SER A 44 12.57 -21.99 -33.44
C SER A 44 13.56 -22.22 -32.30
N ASP A 45 14.47 -23.22 -32.38
CA ASP A 45 15.42 -23.49 -31.29
C ASP A 45 16.69 -22.60 -31.32
N ASN A 46 16.78 -21.67 -32.27
CA ASN A 46 17.84 -20.63 -32.32
C ASN A 46 17.25 -19.22 -32.45
N ILE A 47 16.05 -18.97 -31.91
CA ILE A 47 15.55 -17.61 -31.79
C ILE A 47 16.19 -17.03 -30.53
N GLU A 48 17.36 -16.41 -30.70
CA GLU A 48 17.94 -15.57 -29.66
C GLU A 48 17.01 -14.37 -29.48
N TYR A 49 16.24 -14.38 -28.39
CA TYR A 49 15.38 -13.29 -28.01
C TYR A 49 16.27 -12.17 -27.48
N GLU A 50 16.45 -11.12 -28.26
CA GLU A 50 17.00 -9.87 -27.73
C GLU A 50 15.88 -9.20 -26.93
N LEU A 51 16.03 -9.14 -25.61
CA LEU A 51 15.14 -8.37 -24.76
C LEU A 51 15.37 -6.89 -25.08
N VAL A 52 14.64 -6.36 -26.06
CA VAL A 52 14.64 -4.93 -26.37
C VAL A 52 13.92 -4.25 -25.21
N GLU A 53 14.68 -3.67 -24.28
CA GLU A 53 14.12 -2.75 -23.29
C GLU A 53 13.55 -1.55 -24.06
N GLU A 54 12.23 -1.54 -24.25
CA GLU A 54 11.52 -0.38 -24.79
C GLU A 54 11.76 0.79 -23.83
N PRO A 55 12.26 1.94 -24.31
CA PRO A 55 12.52 3.08 -23.45
C PRO A 55 11.20 3.51 -22.80
N PRO A 56 11.19 3.77 -21.48
CA PRO A 56 9.95 3.98 -20.74
C PRO A 56 9.15 5.14 -21.32
N GLY A 57 7.85 4.91 -21.49
CA GLY A 57 6.93 5.93 -21.99
C GLY A 57 6.85 7.14 -21.07
N GLN A 58 6.37 8.28 -21.58
CA GLN A 58 6.24 9.51 -20.76
C GLN A 58 5.38 9.31 -19.50
N VAL A 59 4.34 8.47 -19.59
CA VAL A 59 3.47 8.13 -18.45
C VAL A 59 4.19 7.23 -17.45
N GLU A 60 4.96 6.26 -17.92
CA GLU A 60 5.75 5.36 -17.06
C GLU A 60 6.81 6.13 -16.29
N ASN A 61 7.48 7.08 -16.94
CA ASN A 61 8.43 7.97 -16.28
C ASN A 61 7.77 8.88 -15.23
N ALA A 62 6.57 9.39 -15.50
CA ALA A 62 5.83 10.20 -14.53
C ALA A 62 5.39 9.37 -13.31
N VAL A 63 4.84 8.18 -13.53
CA VAL A 63 4.45 7.26 -12.46
C VAL A 63 5.66 6.79 -11.66
N HIS A 64 6.76 6.48 -12.34
CA HIS A 64 8.03 6.12 -11.71
C HIS A 64 8.57 7.27 -10.86
N TYR A 65 8.56 8.50 -11.38
CA TYR A 65 8.98 9.68 -10.63
C TYR A 65 8.15 9.90 -9.36
N VAL A 66 6.82 9.84 -9.48
CA VAL A 66 5.91 9.97 -8.33
C VAL A 66 6.14 8.84 -7.33
N ARG A 67 6.24 7.59 -7.80
CA ARG A 67 6.47 6.44 -6.91
C ARG A 67 7.78 6.55 -6.15
N THR A 68 8.86 6.90 -6.84
CA THR A 68 10.21 6.98 -6.25
C THR A 68 10.37 8.19 -5.34
N SER A 69 9.66 9.29 -5.61
CA SER A 69 9.64 10.45 -4.72
C SER A 69 8.78 10.24 -3.49
N LEU A 70 7.65 9.50 -3.58
CA LEU A 70 6.77 9.26 -2.44
C LEU A 70 7.16 8.03 -1.60
N SER A 71 7.79 7.01 -2.19
CA SER A 71 8.19 5.78 -1.49
C SER A 71 8.98 6.01 -0.20
N PRO A 72 9.97 6.93 -0.09
CA PRO A 72 10.67 7.15 1.18
C PRO A 72 9.75 7.71 2.28
N TYR A 73 8.78 8.54 1.91
CA TYR A 73 7.81 9.09 2.86
C TYR A 73 6.85 8.01 3.36
N TYR A 74 6.36 7.14 2.47
CA TYR A 74 5.49 6.03 2.87
C TYR A 74 6.20 5.07 3.82
N ASN A 75 7.44 4.67 3.54
CA ASN A 75 8.21 3.80 4.44
C ASN A 75 8.47 4.46 5.81
N ALA A 76 8.72 5.77 5.83
CA ALA A 76 8.88 6.52 7.08
C ALA A 76 7.59 6.58 7.89
N ILE A 77 6.45 6.73 7.22
CA ILE A 77 5.13 6.73 7.86
C ILE A 77 4.79 5.32 8.36
N GLU A 78 5.07 4.28 7.59
CA GLU A 78 4.79 2.88 7.94
C GLU A 78 5.56 2.47 9.20
N SER A 79 6.88 2.70 9.22
CA SER A 79 7.72 2.42 10.39
C SER A 79 7.35 3.26 11.62
N ALA A 80 6.88 4.50 11.43
CA ALA A 80 6.35 5.31 12.52
C ALA A 80 5.00 4.77 13.02
N SER A 81 4.15 4.29 12.12
CA SER A 81 2.81 3.81 12.44
C SER A 81 2.82 2.55 13.31
N GLU A 82 3.77 1.63 13.07
CA GLU A 82 3.94 0.43 13.90
C GLU A 82 4.30 0.81 15.35
N ARG A 83 5.26 1.73 15.52
CA ARG A 83 5.68 2.22 16.84
C ARG A 83 4.55 2.97 17.55
N VAL A 84 3.80 3.78 16.81
CA VAL A 84 2.64 4.49 17.37
C VAL A 84 1.56 3.50 17.78
N GLY A 85 1.35 2.41 17.03
CA GLY A 85 0.37 1.37 17.36
C GLY A 85 0.63 0.74 18.72
N ASP A 86 1.86 0.29 18.98
CA ASP A 86 2.24 -0.35 20.25
C ASP A 86 2.21 0.61 21.45
N ILE A 87 2.69 1.84 21.24
CA ILE A 87 2.60 2.90 22.24
C ILE A 87 1.13 3.25 22.52
N TYR A 88 0.29 3.31 21.48
CA TYR A 88 -1.13 3.62 21.62
C TYR A 88 -1.87 2.54 22.40
N THR A 89 -1.67 1.26 22.10
CA THR A 89 -2.32 0.17 22.83
C THR A 89 -1.91 0.18 24.30
N THR A 90 -0.62 0.35 24.58
CA THR A 90 -0.08 0.45 25.95
C THR A 90 -0.64 1.68 26.68
N ALA A 91 -0.68 2.83 26.01
CA ALA A 91 -1.20 4.07 26.57
C ALA A 91 -2.70 3.98 26.86
N VAL A 92 -3.50 3.37 25.99
CA VAL A 92 -4.95 3.18 26.20
C VAL A 92 -5.20 2.29 27.40
N GLU A 93 -4.48 1.17 27.53
CA GLU A 93 -4.62 0.25 28.66
C GLU A 93 -4.30 0.94 29.99
N HIS A 94 -3.24 1.75 30.04
CA HIS A 94 -2.86 2.48 31.25
C HIS A 94 -3.73 3.72 31.53
N SER A 95 -4.24 4.39 30.50
CA SER A 95 -4.96 5.67 30.65
C SER A 95 -6.46 5.53 30.77
N LYS A 96 -7.04 4.34 30.52
CA LYS A 96 -8.50 4.11 30.54
C LYS A 96 -9.18 4.64 31.80
N SER A 97 -8.60 4.37 32.98
CA SER A 97 -9.16 4.81 34.27
C SER A 97 -9.12 6.33 34.46
N SER A 98 -8.03 6.96 34.02
CA SER A 98 -7.85 8.41 34.10
C SER A 98 -8.75 9.14 33.09
N TYR A 99 -8.87 8.58 31.89
CA TYR A 99 -9.75 9.08 30.85
C TYR A 99 -11.22 9.02 31.26
N GLU A 100 -11.66 7.92 31.86
CA GLU A 100 -13.01 7.80 32.40
C GLU A 100 -13.29 8.87 33.47
N TYR A 101 -12.34 9.14 34.37
CA TYR A 101 -12.48 10.18 35.39
C TYR A 101 -12.62 11.60 34.81
N VAL A 102 -11.81 11.95 33.81
CA VAL A 102 -11.85 13.28 33.16
C VAL A 102 -13.10 13.45 32.29
N THR A 103 -13.60 12.35 31.72
CA THR A 103 -14.82 12.35 30.91
C THR A 103 -16.10 12.19 31.73
N ARG A 104 -16.05 12.02 33.06
CA ARG A 104 -17.26 12.05 33.90
C ARG A 104 -17.94 13.42 33.86
N GLU A 105 -19.26 13.39 33.85
CA GLU A 105 -20.15 14.55 33.60
C GLU A 105 -20.10 15.60 34.71
N GLU A 106 -19.68 15.19 35.91
CA GLU A 106 -19.49 16.03 37.09
C GLU A 106 -18.27 16.98 36.99
N ASN A 107 -17.29 16.69 36.12
CA ASN A 107 -16.02 17.42 36.04
C ASN A 107 -15.96 18.39 34.84
N THR A 108 -16.92 19.30 34.73
CA THR A 108 -16.95 20.32 33.65
C THR A 108 -15.68 21.18 33.60
N VAL A 109 -15.08 21.45 34.76
CA VAL A 109 -13.80 22.18 34.88
C VAL A 109 -12.65 21.42 34.22
N ALA A 110 -12.57 20.09 34.40
CA ALA A 110 -11.50 19.29 33.81
C ALA A 110 -11.60 19.26 32.27
N ARG A 111 -12.82 19.20 31.71
CA ARG A 111 -13.05 19.27 30.26
C ARG A 111 -12.66 20.63 29.68
N ALA A 112 -13.05 21.72 30.33
CA ALA A 112 -12.67 23.07 29.91
C ALA A 112 -11.15 23.26 29.93
N MET A 113 -10.48 22.75 30.97
CA MET A 113 -9.02 22.76 31.07
C MET A 113 -8.38 21.96 29.93
N ALA A 114 -8.85 20.74 29.66
CA ALA A 114 -8.34 19.91 28.57
C ALA A 114 -8.49 20.60 27.20
N ILE A 115 -9.63 21.24 26.92
CA ILE A 115 -9.86 21.98 25.67
C ILE A 115 -8.93 23.20 25.58
N SER A 116 -8.79 23.96 26.67
CA SER A 116 -7.91 25.13 26.70
C SER A 116 -6.44 24.75 26.48
N LEU A 117 -6.00 23.65 27.08
CA LEU A 117 -4.65 23.10 26.88
C LEU A 117 -4.46 22.58 25.45
N GLY A 118 -5.47 21.93 24.87
CA GLY A 118 -5.46 21.51 23.46
C GLY A 118 -5.32 22.69 22.50
N GLY A 119 -6.07 23.77 22.76
CA GLY A 119 -5.98 25.01 21.99
C GLY A 119 -4.63 25.71 22.13
N LEU A 120 -4.14 25.87 23.36
CA LEU A 120 -2.81 26.47 23.63
C LEU A 120 -1.69 25.65 23.00
N THR A 121 -1.74 24.33 23.10
CA THR A 121 -0.76 23.43 22.47
C THR A 121 -0.79 23.57 20.95
N GLY A 122 -1.99 23.69 20.36
CA GLY A 122 -2.15 24.01 18.94
C GLY A 122 -1.51 25.34 18.55
N ILE A 123 -1.74 26.40 19.33
CA ILE A 123 -1.15 27.73 19.09
C ILE A 123 0.39 27.67 19.19
N ILE A 124 0.93 26.94 20.18
CA ILE A 124 2.38 26.75 20.36
C ILE A 124 2.96 25.98 19.17
N LEU A 125 2.28 24.94 18.69
CA LEU A 125 2.71 24.19 17.50
C LEU A 125 2.68 25.06 16.23
N GLY A 126 1.70 25.96 16.13
CA GLY A 126 1.60 26.97 15.08
C GLY A 126 2.50 28.20 15.29
N ALA A 127 3.27 28.27 16.38
CA ALA A 127 3.92 29.50 16.81
C ALA A 127 4.96 30.03 15.83
N ARG A 128 5.59 29.14 15.06
CA ARG A 128 6.60 29.47 14.04
C ARG A 128 6.00 30.08 12.76
N GLY A 129 4.67 30.24 12.69
CA GLY A 129 3.98 30.91 11.59
C GLY A 129 3.34 32.25 11.96
N GLY A 130 2.67 32.86 10.98
CA GLY A 130 1.86 34.07 11.18
C GLY A 130 0.60 33.84 12.03
N VAL A 131 -0.12 34.93 12.33
CA VAL A 131 -1.33 34.92 13.18
C VAL A 131 -2.43 33.99 12.68
N PHE A 132 -2.60 33.88 11.35
CA PHE A 132 -3.58 32.99 10.74
C PHE A 132 -3.24 31.51 11.00
N LYS A 133 -1.95 31.14 10.94
CA LYS A 133 -1.50 29.78 11.22
C LYS A 133 -1.73 29.44 12.69
N LYS A 134 -1.47 30.38 13.59
CA LYS A 134 -1.75 30.22 15.03
C LYS A 134 -3.24 29.98 15.29
N LEU A 135 -4.12 30.73 14.62
CA LEU A 135 -5.57 30.55 14.74
C LEU A 135 -6.01 29.18 14.24
N ILE A 136 -5.60 28.75 13.05
CA ILE A 136 -5.98 27.45 12.51
C ILE A 136 -5.47 26.31 13.41
N TYR A 137 -4.21 26.35 13.81
CA TYR A 137 -3.65 25.28 14.63
C TYR A 137 -4.27 25.27 16.03
N GLY A 138 -4.56 26.45 16.59
CA GLY A 138 -5.28 26.58 17.86
C GLY A 138 -6.70 26.03 17.79
N THR A 139 -7.48 26.40 16.77
CA THR A 139 -8.84 25.91 16.60
C THR A 139 -8.85 24.40 16.34
N VAL A 140 -7.96 23.89 15.49
CA VAL A 140 -7.83 22.45 15.25
C VAL A 140 -7.46 21.70 16.54
N GLY A 141 -6.51 22.22 17.31
CA GLY A 141 -6.11 21.62 18.59
C GLY A 141 -7.23 21.63 19.64
N ALA A 142 -7.95 22.75 19.75
CA ALA A 142 -9.10 22.86 20.65
C ALA A 142 -10.24 21.93 20.23
N THR A 143 -10.57 21.87 18.94
CA THR A 143 -11.61 20.98 18.40
C THR A 143 -11.25 19.51 18.57
N ALA A 144 -9.99 19.13 18.36
CA ALA A 144 -9.53 17.76 18.59
C ALA A 144 -9.66 17.37 20.07
N ALA A 145 -9.26 18.26 20.99
CA ALA A 145 -9.42 18.04 22.42
C ALA A 145 -10.90 17.98 22.83
N ALA A 146 -11.75 18.83 22.25
CA ALA A 146 -13.19 18.82 22.48
C ALA A 146 -13.84 17.52 21.98
N ALA A 147 -13.47 17.03 20.80
CA ALA A 147 -13.96 15.77 20.26
C ALA A 147 -13.58 14.56 21.15
N ALA A 148 -12.39 14.59 21.74
CA ALA A 148 -11.97 13.59 22.72
C ALA A 148 -12.78 13.71 24.03
N CYS A 149 -13.03 14.92 24.54
CA CYS A 149 -13.79 15.11 25.78
C CYS A 149 -15.31 14.90 25.64
N TYR A 150 -15.86 15.02 24.42
CA TYR A 150 -17.29 14.91 24.10
C TYR A 150 -17.57 13.91 22.95
N PRO A 151 -17.24 12.62 23.12
CA PRO A 151 -17.31 11.64 22.03
C PRO A 151 -18.75 11.32 21.56
N LYS A 152 -19.76 11.49 22.44
CA LYS A 152 -21.17 11.23 22.09
C LYS A 152 -21.72 12.32 21.15
N GLU A 153 -21.50 13.57 21.53
CA GLU A 153 -21.89 14.74 20.75
C GLU A 153 -21.12 14.78 19.42
N ALA A 154 -19.80 14.52 19.46
CA ALA A 154 -18.97 14.51 18.25
C ALA A 154 -19.46 13.52 17.18
N LYS A 155 -19.95 12.33 17.58
CA LYS A 155 -20.53 11.35 16.64
C LYS A 155 -21.76 11.91 15.92
N GLN A 156 -22.68 12.53 16.65
CA GLN A 156 -23.90 13.12 16.08
C GLN A 156 -23.55 14.28 15.14
N PHE A 157 -22.77 15.25 15.63
CA PHE A 157 -22.32 16.37 14.82
C PHE A 157 -21.57 15.95 13.56
N SER A 158 -20.74 14.90 13.65
CA SER A 158 -20.00 14.42 12.48
C SER A 158 -20.91 13.88 11.38
N GLN A 159 -21.98 13.16 11.72
CA GLN A 159 -22.89 12.59 10.73
C GLN A 159 -23.70 13.67 10.04
N ASP A 160 -24.26 14.60 10.82
CA ASP A 160 -25.08 15.69 10.30
C ASP A 160 -24.26 16.63 9.43
N TYR A 161 -23.04 16.98 9.88
CA TYR A 161 -22.15 17.85 9.12
C TYR A 161 -21.67 17.19 7.83
N LEU A 162 -21.40 15.88 7.82
CA LEU A 162 -20.97 15.17 6.62
C LEU A 162 -22.07 15.17 5.54
N ALA A 163 -23.33 14.98 5.93
CA ALA A 163 -24.45 15.05 5.01
C ALA A 163 -24.57 16.45 4.39
N VAL A 164 -24.59 17.49 5.22
CA VAL A 164 -24.70 18.89 4.77
C VAL A 164 -23.51 19.28 3.88
N ALA A 165 -22.29 18.98 4.32
CA ALA A 165 -21.08 19.31 3.57
C ALA A 165 -21.03 18.62 2.21
N ARG A 166 -21.51 17.37 2.10
CA ARG A 166 -21.58 16.66 0.82
C ARG A 166 -22.54 17.34 -0.14
N ASP A 167 -23.71 17.75 0.32
CA ASP A 167 -24.70 18.39 -0.54
C ASP A 167 -24.25 19.79 -0.97
N GLU A 168 -23.66 20.59 -0.08
CA GLU A 168 -23.11 21.90 -0.43
C GLU A 168 -21.92 21.81 -1.39
N VAL A 169 -20.98 20.90 -1.15
CA VAL A 169 -19.83 20.70 -2.05
C VAL A 169 -20.30 20.19 -3.41
N THR A 170 -21.28 19.28 -3.45
CA THR A 170 -21.85 18.80 -4.71
C THR A 170 -22.51 19.94 -5.48
N ALA A 171 -23.28 20.80 -4.79
CA ALA A 171 -23.92 21.95 -5.39
C ALA A 171 -22.90 23.00 -5.90
N ALA A 172 -21.88 23.31 -5.11
CA ALA A 172 -20.84 24.26 -5.48
C ALA A 172 -20.03 23.79 -6.69
N VAL A 173 -19.65 22.50 -6.73
CA VAL A 173 -18.94 21.94 -7.88
C VAL A 173 -19.85 21.91 -9.11
N LYS A 174 -21.13 21.55 -8.95
CA LYS A 174 -22.11 21.62 -10.05
C LYS A 174 -22.23 23.02 -10.63
N GLN A 175 -22.20 24.06 -9.79
CA GLN A 175 -22.21 25.45 -10.25
C GLN A 175 -20.90 25.86 -10.93
N ALA A 176 -19.75 25.41 -10.43
CA ALA A 176 -18.45 25.80 -10.96
C ALA A 176 -18.07 25.07 -12.26
N THR A 177 -18.38 23.77 -12.37
CA THR A 177 -17.95 22.91 -13.48
C THR A 177 -19.08 22.50 -14.40
N GLY A 178 -20.35 22.77 -14.04
CA GLY A 178 -21.54 22.34 -14.79
C GLY A 178 -21.82 20.84 -14.71
N HIS A 179 -20.91 20.05 -14.14
CA HIS A 179 -21.01 18.60 -14.06
C HIS A 179 -21.52 18.15 -12.68
N ASP A 180 -22.51 17.26 -12.70
CA ASP A 180 -23.07 16.68 -11.49
C ASP A 180 -22.16 15.55 -10.98
N LEU A 181 -21.50 15.78 -9.84
CA LEU A 181 -20.62 14.78 -9.23
C LEU A 181 -21.36 13.48 -8.92
N LYS A 182 -22.64 13.53 -8.50
CA LYS A 182 -23.41 12.32 -8.17
C LYS A 182 -23.59 11.45 -9.41
N ASP A 183 -23.79 12.06 -10.57
CA ASP A 183 -23.86 11.38 -11.86
C ASP A 183 -22.50 10.79 -12.29
N LEU A 184 -21.42 11.57 -12.15
CA LEU A 184 -20.06 11.10 -12.48
C LEU A 184 -19.63 9.92 -11.60
N PHE A 185 -19.86 9.99 -10.29
CA PHE A 185 -19.57 8.89 -9.36
C PHE A 185 -20.45 7.66 -9.62
N SER A 186 -21.67 7.83 -10.15
CA SER A 186 -22.54 6.70 -10.52
C SER A 186 -22.07 6.03 -11.81
N LYS A 187 -21.50 6.79 -12.74
CA LYS A 187 -21.01 6.29 -14.03
C LYS A 187 -19.67 5.57 -13.91
N VAL A 188 -18.81 6.00 -12.97
CA VAL A 188 -17.59 5.29 -12.62
C VAL A 188 -17.94 4.24 -11.58
N GLN A 189 -18.11 2.98 -11.99
CA GLN A 189 -18.14 1.87 -11.03
C GLN A 189 -16.76 1.74 -10.37
N LEU A 190 -16.52 2.53 -9.32
CA LEU A 190 -15.37 2.37 -8.47
C LEU A 190 -15.51 1.00 -7.78
N PRO A 191 -14.48 0.14 -7.83
CA PRO A 191 -14.46 -1.04 -6.98
C PRO A 191 -14.68 -0.56 -5.54
N LYS A 192 -15.60 -1.21 -4.82
CA LYS A 192 -15.83 -0.91 -3.41
C LYS A 192 -14.47 -1.00 -2.72
N LEU A 193 -13.95 0.15 -2.30
CA LEU A 193 -12.73 0.18 -1.51
C LEU A 193 -12.97 -0.73 -0.30
N PRO A 194 -11.97 -1.53 0.12
CA PRO A 194 -12.00 -2.16 1.42
C PRO A 194 -12.47 -1.12 2.45
N ASN A 195 -13.28 -1.53 3.42
CA ASN A 195 -13.65 -0.64 4.51
C ASN A 195 -12.38 -0.29 5.30
N PHE A 196 -11.72 0.79 4.90
CA PHE A 196 -10.61 1.42 5.62
C PHE A 196 -11.11 2.31 6.73
N SER A 197 -12.42 2.26 7.04
CA SER A 197 -12.93 2.88 8.26
C SER A 197 -12.06 2.38 9.40
N PRO A 198 -11.34 3.26 10.12
CA PRO A 198 -10.57 2.85 11.26
C PRO A 198 -11.53 2.12 12.20
N LYS A 199 -11.17 0.90 12.61
CA LYS A 199 -11.98 0.14 13.56
C LYS A 199 -12.23 1.05 14.75
N THR A 200 -13.49 1.40 14.98
CA THR A 200 -13.90 2.17 16.15
C THR A 200 -13.37 1.45 17.38
N ILE A 201 -12.91 2.20 18.39
CA ILE A 201 -12.24 1.66 19.61
C ILE A 201 -13.04 0.51 20.25
N ASP A 202 -14.37 0.53 20.08
CA ASP A 202 -15.30 -0.51 20.53
C ASP A 202 -15.05 -1.91 19.90
N GLN A 203 -14.53 -2.01 18.67
CA GLN A 203 -14.26 -3.30 17.99
C GLN A 203 -12.86 -3.87 18.26
N VAL A 204 -11.91 -3.06 18.72
CA VAL A 204 -10.53 -3.50 19.00
C VAL A 204 -10.49 -4.40 20.24
N GLY A 205 -11.42 -4.21 21.18
CA GLY A 205 -11.53 -5.04 22.38
C GLY A 205 -12.09 -6.46 22.16
N GLN A 206 -12.72 -6.75 21.02
CA GLN A 206 -13.35 -8.06 20.78
C GLN A 206 -12.48 -9.08 20.04
N GLN A 207 -11.35 -8.68 19.44
CA GLN A 207 -10.52 -9.62 18.67
C GLN A 207 -9.56 -10.48 19.51
N LYS A 208 -9.53 -10.34 20.84
CA LYS A 208 -8.60 -11.09 21.71
C LYS A 208 -9.25 -12.24 22.51
N THR A 209 -10.47 -12.65 22.14
CA THR A 209 -11.16 -13.80 22.73
C THR A 209 -11.75 -14.68 21.62
N SER A 210 -10.90 -15.46 20.96
CA SER A 210 -11.24 -16.77 20.42
C SER A 210 -10.00 -17.61 20.20
#